data_AF-A0A151EAY2-F1
#
_entry.id   AF-A0A151EAY2-F1
#
_cell.length_a   1.000
_cell.length_b   1.000
_cell.length_c   1.000
_cell.angle_alpha   90.00
_cell.angle_beta   90.00
_cell.angle_gamma   90.00
#
_symmetry.space_group_name_H-M   'P 1'
#
loop_
_entity.id
_entity.type
_entity.pdbx_description
1 polymer ?
#
loop_
_entity_poly.entity_id
_entity_poly.type
_entity_poly.pdbx_seq_one_letter_code
_entity_poly.pdbx_strand_id
1 'polypeptide(L)'
;MDGEVGAGGISGTGYIRDSAGSNHLEMIGNARLELSSGEPLTMIYPDDGASGVDKTVTLKASGGDASFSGGATHPLSYFFQVDTVDSFDSDNLKESGWLPHYGEYRAFLSPSTTYYWRVAVKDSGRTVTTFTPTRSFTTEGRTNWYVKPVGGNYGSEEGTDYDNAWDGLLEVVFGETGVESGDTLHVCVTNDGYIASQGGILVLNGRQYSDSTERITIDGNCPEGEPGIVWGAYRMYDEPWVYEGNNVYSIHLDGCSHPGNMFQDVGIPTNDDYILLTPVSSITKCEATPGSYYLEEGQCRGNLFYVHTTDSSDPTGRIWANRWGYNFRIFDNRYITFKNLKLMATGSGIRSSYPSEYIRWENCELKHGEHGLIDFWDGHHNMEIINCELAWASNGIYLISSTNNSPRRIIFVRGVVLDLYFILLQDRNS
;
A
#
# COMPACT_ATOMS: atom_id res chain seq x y z
N MET A 1 14.84 -42.18 -2.35
CA MET A 1 14.33 -42.13 -3.74
C MET A 1 15.53 -42.40 -4.61
N ASP A 2 15.58 -43.57 -5.25
CA ASP A 2 16.63 -43.86 -6.22
C ASP A 2 16.11 -43.34 -7.56
N GLY A 3 16.59 -42.15 -7.96
CA GLY A 3 16.22 -41.52 -9.23
C GLY A 3 17.43 -41.46 -10.16
N GLU A 4 17.31 -42.01 -11.36
CA GLU A 4 18.28 -41.81 -12.43
C GLU A 4 17.94 -40.53 -13.20
N VAL A 5 18.93 -39.67 -13.43
CA VAL A 5 18.81 -38.51 -14.31
C VAL A 5 18.92 -38.99 -15.75
N GLY A 6 17.78 -39.20 -16.42
CA GLY A 6 17.73 -39.61 -17.82
C GLY A 6 17.85 -38.44 -18.80
N ALA A 7 18.58 -38.62 -19.90
CA ALA A 7 18.87 -37.61 -20.94
C ALA A 7 17.68 -37.22 -21.85
N GLY A 8 16.43 -37.33 -21.37
CA GLY A 8 15.22 -37.16 -22.16
C GLY A 8 14.62 -35.76 -22.18
N GLY A 9 15.24 -34.76 -21.57
CA GLY A 9 14.68 -33.41 -21.46
C GLY A 9 14.97 -32.50 -22.64
N ILE A 10 14.00 -31.66 -22.98
CA ILE A 10 14.23 -30.47 -23.79
C ILE A 10 14.92 -29.40 -22.93
N SER A 11 15.56 -28.42 -23.57
CA SER A 11 16.23 -27.32 -22.87
C SER A 11 15.28 -26.65 -21.86
N GLY A 12 15.63 -26.72 -20.57
CA GLY A 12 14.88 -26.08 -19.48
C GLY A 12 14.09 -27.00 -18.56
N THR A 13 14.06 -28.33 -18.76
CA THR A 13 13.37 -29.26 -17.85
C THR A 13 14.31 -30.29 -17.22
N GLY A 14 14.33 -30.35 -15.88
CA GLY A 14 14.93 -31.44 -15.11
C GLY A 14 13.84 -32.40 -14.64
N TYR A 15 13.95 -33.69 -14.97
CA TYR A 15 12.99 -34.70 -14.53
C TYR A 15 13.52 -35.45 -13.32
N ILE A 16 12.77 -35.47 -12.22
CA ILE A 16 12.86 -36.52 -11.21
C ILE A 16 11.73 -37.50 -11.52
N ARG A 17 12.06 -38.67 -12.07
CA ARG A 17 11.10 -39.76 -12.21
C ARG A 17 11.08 -40.55 -10.91
N ASP A 18 9.89 -40.77 -10.35
CA ASP A 18 9.73 -41.89 -9.43
C ASP A 18 9.73 -43.21 -10.20
N SER A 19 10.08 -44.31 -9.53
CA SER A 19 10.12 -45.64 -10.13
C SER A 19 8.73 -46.25 -10.41
N ALA A 20 7.64 -45.53 -10.08
CA ALA A 20 6.26 -45.99 -10.24
C ALA A 20 5.58 -45.43 -11.50
N GLY A 21 6.20 -44.48 -12.21
CA GLY A 21 5.83 -44.09 -13.57
C GLY A 21 4.55 -43.28 -13.72
N SER A 22 3.89 -42.90 -12.62
CA SER A 22 2.62 -42.14 -12.65
C SER A 22 2.66 -40.80 -11.90
N ASN A 23 3.72 -40.53 -11.13
CA ASN A 23 3.85 -39.24 -10.43
C ASN A 23 4.82 -38.32 -11.20
N HIS A 24 4.36 -37.11 -11.52
CA HIS A 24 5.18 -36.05 -12.10
C HIS A 24 5.39 -34.97 -11.04
N LEU A 25 6.63 -34.73 -10.64
CA LEU A 25 7.00 -33.53 -9.90
C LEU A 25 7.24 -32.41 -10.92
N GLU A 26 6.27 -31.51 -11.06
CA GLU A 26 6.42 -30.30 -11.85
C GLU A 26 6.96 -29.18 -10.96
N MET A 27 8.14 -28.68 -11.30
CA MET A 27 8.70 -27.48 -10.70
C MET A 27 8.15 -26.25 -11.43
N ILE A 28 7.15 -25.60 -10.84
CA ILE A 28 6.52 -24.37 -11.38
C ILE A 28 7.11 -23.12 -10.72
N GLY A 29 7.22 -22.03 -11.50
CA GLY A 29 7.75 -20.73 -11.01
C GLY A 29 9.24 -20.78 -10.68
N ASN A 30 9.63 -20.17 -9.56
CA ASN A 30 11.02 -20.08 -9.08
C ASN A 30 11.47 -21.29 -8.26
N ALA A 31 10.91 -22.47 -8.51
CA ALA A 31 11.29 -23.69 -7.81
C ALA A 31 12.78 -24.02 -8.07
N ARG A 32 13.56 -24.11 -6.99
CA ARG A 32 14.99 -24.45 -7.03
C ARG A 32 15.25 -25.81 -6.42
N LEU A 33 16.10 -26.58 -7.07
CA LEU A 33 16.60 -27.87 -6.58
C LEU A 33 18.05 -27.66 -6.17
N GLU A 34 18.24 -27.29 -4.91
CA GLU A 34 19.57 -27.04 -4.36
C GLU A 34 20.08 -28.32 -3.71
N LEU A 35 21.27 -28.76 -4.11
CA LEU A 35 21.99 -29.78 -3.37
C LEU A 35 22.41 -29.12 -2.06
N SER A 36 21.82 -29.53 -0.92
CA SER A 36 22.41 -29.30 0.39
C SER A 36 23.69 -30.13 0.44
N SER A 37 24.78 -29.64 -0.16
CA SER A 37 26.10 -30.17 0.11
C SER A 37 26.30 -30.02 1.61
N GLY A 38 26.86 -31.04 2.27
CA GLY A 38 27.07 -31.09 3.72
C GLY A 38 28.07 -30.04 4.20
N GLU A 39 27.82 -28.77 3.94
CA GLU A 39 28.66 -27.62 4.19
C GLU A 39 28.37 -27.10 5.60
N PRO A 40 29.37 -26.45 6.24
CA PRO A 40 29.15 -25.79 7.51
C PRO A 40 28.15 -24.63 7.36
N LEU A 41 27.42 -24.34 8.43
CA LEU A 41 26.54 -23.18 8.49
C LEU A 41 27.32 -21.90 8.18
N THR A 42 26.92 -21.21 7.12
CA THR A 42 27.59 -20.02 6.60
C THR A 42 26.60 -18.87 6.47
N MET A 43 27.01 -17.69 6.91
CA MET A 43 26.29 -16.43 6.69
C MET A 43 26.63 -15.88 5.30
N ILE A 44 25.60 -15.62 4.49
CA ILE A 44 25.71 -15.30 3.07
C ILE A 44 25.52 -13.80 2.81
N TYR A 45 24.54 -13.16 3.45
CA TYR A 45 24.27 -11.73 3.26
C TYR A 45 23.60 -11.13 4.51
N PRO A 46 23.92 -9.89 4.92
CA PRO A 46 24.98 -9.02 4.38
C PRO A 46 26.41 -9.52 4.63
N ASP A 47 27.37 -8.96 3.88
CA ASP A 47 28.79 -9.14 4.18
C ASP A 47 29.15 -8.51 5.53
N ASP A 48 30.19 -9.04 6.18
CA ASP A 48 30.66 -8.51 7.46
C ASP A 48 31.23 -7.10 7.31
N GLY A 49 30.74 -6.15 8.10
CA GLY A 49 31.09 -4.74 8.01
C GLY A 49 30.48 -4.00 6.81
N ALA A 50 29.50 -4.59 6.11
CA ALA A 50 28.80 -3.92 5.02
C ALA A 50 28.15 -2.60 5.49
N SER A 51 28.06 -1.63 4.60
CA SER A 51 27.43 -0.32 4.88
C SER A 51 26.47 0.04 3.76
N GLY A 52 25.47 0.89 4.06
CA GLY A 52 24.42 1.21 3.09
C GLY A 52 23.52 0.01 2.78
N VAL A 53 23.35 -0.89 3.76
CA VAL A 53 22.44 -2.02 3.62
C VAL A 53 21.00 -1.53 3.75
N ASP A 54 20.11 -1.97 2.87
CA ASP A 54 18.67 -1.67 2.89
C ASP A 54 18.03 -1.90 4.28
N LYS A 55 17.02 -1.09 4.64
CA LYS A 55 16.41 -1.10 5.98
C LYS A 55 15.45 -2.29 6.13
N THR A 56 14.98 -2.86 5.02
CA THR A 56 14.29 -4.15 4.92
C THR A 56 15.25 -5.26 4.48
N VAL A 57 16.34 -5.43 5.22
CA VAL A 57 17.35 -6.45 4.90
C VAL A 57 16.80 -7.89 4.99
N THR A 58 17.06 -8.70 3.98
CA THR A 58 16.88 -10.16 4.05
C THR A 58 18.20 -10.82 4.44
N LEU A 59 18.36 -11.17 5.72
CA LEU A 59 19.52 -11.92 6.22
C LEU A 59 19.50 -13.32 5.61
N LYS A 60 20.62 -13.75 5.01
CA LYS A 60 20.73 -15.05 4.33
C LYS A 60 21.82 -15.91 4.96
N ALA A 61 21.53 -17.19 5.15
CA ALA A 61 22.43 -18.21 5.59
C ALA A 61 22.20 -19.52 4.82
N SER A 62 23.21 -20.37 4.73
CA SER A 62 23.13 -21.67 4.06
C SER A 62 23.95 -22.73 4.79
N GLY A 63 23.71 -24.00 4.44
CA GLY A 63 24.43 -25.14 5.01
C GLY A 63 23.95 -25.51 6.42
N GLY A 64 24.83 -26.12 7.20
CA GLY A 64 24.57 -26.50 8.58
C GLY A 64 24.58 -28.00 8.85
N ASP A 65 24.57 -28.83 7.81
CA ASP A 65 24.64 -30.30 7.96
C ASP A 65 25.95 -30.74 8.62
N ALA A 66 27.08 -30.18 8.18
CA ALA A 66 28.39 -30.45 8.80
C ALA A 66 28.59 -29.77 10.16
N SER A 67 27.64 -28.93 10.60
CA SER A 67 27.67 -28.36 11.95
C SER A 67 27.24 -29.36 13.03
N PHE A 68 26.78 -30.55 12.64
CA PHE A 68 26.44 -31.66 13.56
C PHE A 68 27.49 -32.79 13.49
N SER A 69 28.01 -33.20 14.64
CA SER A 69 29.09 -34.20 14.75
C SER A 69 28.72 -35.61 14.28
N GLY A 70 27.44 -35.90 14.06
CA GLY A 70 26.92 -37.18 13.55
C GLY A 70 26.10 -37.06 12.27
N GLY A 71 26.16 -35.92 11.58
CA GLY A 71 25.23 -35.55 10.52
C GLY A 71 23.90 -35.02 11.07
N ALA A 72 23.18 -34.26 10.25
CA ALA A 72 21.90 -33.68 10.61
C ALA A 72 20.72 -34.60 10.25
N THR A 73 19.67 -34.54 11.06
CA THR A 73 18.36 -35.11 10.67
C THR A 73 17.56 -34.03 9.95
N HIS A 74 17.26 -34.21 8.67
CA HIS A 74 16.46 -33.24 7.92
C HIS A 74 14.96 -33.31 8.30
N PRO A 75 14.23 -32.20 8.15
CA PRO A 75 14.69 -30.90 7.65
C PRO A 75 15.40 -30.01 8.67
N LEU A 76 16.21 -29.08 8.16
CA LEU A 76 16.83 -28.01 8.95
C LEU A 76 15.88 -26.82 9.14
N SER A 77 15.99 -26.17 10.29
CA SER A 77 15.35 -24.90 10.60
C SER A 77 16.40 -23.91 11.09
N TYR A 78 16.25 -22.63 10.75
CA TYR A 78 17.23 -21.58 11.07
C TYR A 78 16.68 -20.61 12.10
N PHE A 79 17.55 -20.06 12.94
CA PHE A 79 17.21 -19.04 13.93
C PHE A 79 18.20 -17.89 13.83
N PHE A 80 17.71 -16.72 13.47
CA PHE A 80 18.47 -15.49 13.34
C PHE A 80 18.26 -14.62 14.56
N GLN A 81 19.34 -13.99 15.01
CA GLN A 81 19.31 -12.86 15.93
C GLN A 81 19.92 -11.65 15.25
N VAL A 82 19.31 -10.48 15.42
CA VAL A 82 19.83 -9.19 14.99
C VAL A 82 19.61 -8.15 16.09
N ASP A 83 20.65 -7.40 16.44
CA ASP A 83 20.63 -6.44 17.54
C ASP A 83 21.57 -5.25 17.27
N THR A 84 21.38 -4.14 17.96
CA THR A 84 22.25 -2.95 17.96
C THR A 84 23.50 -3.10 18.83
N VAL A 85 23.59 -4.17 19.62
CA VAL A 85 24.75 -4.54 20.45
C VAL A 85 25.18 -5.99 20.17
N ASP A 86 26.47 -6.28 20.21
CA ASP A 86 27.03 -7.60 19.88
C ASP A 86 26.82 -8.66 20.98
N SER A 87 26.36 -8.23 22.16
CA SER A 87 25.92 -9.08 23.27
C SER A 87 24.56 -9.72 23.03
N PHE A 88 23.75 -9.20 22.10
CA PHE A 88 22.38 -9.64 21.82
C PHE A 88 21.47 -9.62 23.06
N ASP A 89 21.53 -8.54 23.83
CA ASP A 89 20.79 -8.35 25.09
C ASP A 89 20.13 -6.97 25.22
N SER A 90 20.03 -6.20 24.13
CA SER A 90 19.32 -4.91 24.16
C SER A 90 17.81 -5.07 24.00
N ASP A 91 17.07 -4.01 24.32
CA ASP A 91 15.63 -3.92 24.06
C ASP A 91 15.29 -3.95 22.55
N ASN A 92 16.29 -3.78 21.67
CA ASN A 92 16.15 -3.81 20.22
C ASN A 92 16.42 -5.19 19.59
N LEU A 93 16.74 -6.22 20.40
CA LEU A 93 16.96 -7.58 19.90
C LEU A 93 15.75 -8.07 19.11
N LYS A 94 15.97 -8.46 17.86
CA LYS A 94 14.97 -9.12 17.03
C LYS A 94 15.38 -10.55 16.76
N GLU A 95 14.41 -11.45 16.90
CA GLU A 95 14.59 -12.88 16.70
C GLU A 95 13.60 -13.39 15.66
N SER A 96 14.07 -14.22 14.74
CA SER A 96 13.21 -14.78 13.68
C SER A 96 12.26 -15.87 14.16
N GLY A 97 12.52 -16.45 15.34
CA GLY A 97 12.04 -17.79 15.67
C GLY A 97 12.71 -18.85 14.78
N TRP A 98 12.26 -20.10 14.88
CA TRP A 98 12.76 -21.19 14.03
C TRP A 98 12.05 -21.17 12.67
N LEU A 99 12.76 -20.73 11.65
CA LEU A 99 12.28 -20.65 10.28
C LEU A 99 12.51 -21.99 9.55
N PRO A 100 11.47 -22.62 8.99
CA PRO A 100 11.64 -23.84 8.23
C PRO A 100 12.33 -23.55 6.88
N HIS A 101 13.30 -24.39 6.52
CA HIS A 101 13.69 -24.69 5.13
C HIS A 101 14.37 -23.63 4.24
N TYR A 102 14.54 -22.37 4.61
CA TYR A 102 15.04 -21.38 3.64
C TYR A 102 16.20 -20.49 4.06
N GLY A 103 16.74 -20.63 5.28
CA GLY A 103 17.94 -19.88 5.69
C GLY A 103 17.82 -18.36 5.44
N GLU A 104 16.62 -17.81 5.43
CA GLU A 104 16.35 -16.42 5.07
C GLU A 104 15.45 -15.79 6.14
N TYR A 105 15.84 -14.62 6.63
CA TYR A 105 15.06 -13.84 7.59
C TYR A 105 15.02 -12.38 7.16
N ARG A 106 13.83 -11.89 6.82
CA ARG A 106 13.59 -10.47 6.53
C ARG A 106 13.42 -9.69 7.84
N ALA A 107 14.35 -8.79 8.12
CA ALA A 107 14.35 -7.91 9.27
C ALA A 107 14.11 -6.46 8.82
N PHE A 108 13.33 -5.72 9.60
CA PHE A 108 13.07 -4.29 9.37
C PHE A 108 13.84 -3.51 10.42
N LEU A 109 14.71 -2.61 10.01
CA LEU A 109 15.74 -2.03 10.86
C LEU A 109 15.71 -0.52 10.80
N SER A 110 16.24 0.13 11.83
CA SER A 110 16.32 1.59 11.89
C SER A 110 17.36 2.10 10.89
N PRO A 111 17.15 3.27 10.28
CA PRO A 111 18.09 3.89 9.36
C PRO A 111 19.41 4.28 10.05
N SER A 112 20.50 4.33 9.28
CA SER A 112 21.84 4.76 9.73
C SER A 112 22.32 4.05 11.00
N THR A 113 21.93 2.80 11.22
CA THR A 113 22.16 2.06 12.47
C THR A 113 23.04 0.85 12.19
N THR A 114 24.03 0.63 13.07
CA THR A 114 24.87 -0.56 13.01
C THR A 114 24.19 -1.68 13.77
N TYR A 115 24.03 -2.83 13.09
CA TYR A 115 23.48 -4.05 13.64
C TYR A 115 24.54 -5.15 13.65
N TYR A 116 24.41 -6.02 14.64
CA TYR A 116 25.13 -7.27 14.81
C TYR A 116 24.15 -8.41 14.58
N TRP A 117 24.56 -9.44 13.86
CA TRP A 117 23.72 -10.59 13.58
C TRP A 117 24.47 -11.91 13.62
N ARG A 118 23.72 -12.97 13.90
CA ARG A 118 24.22 -14.35 13.95
C ARG A 118 23.08 -15.33 13.68
N VAL A 119 23.43 -16.55 13.28
CA VAL A 119 22.48 -17.60 12.94
C VAL A 119 22.84 -18.92 13.62
N ALA A 120 21.82 -19.66 14.05
CA ALA A 120 21.93 -21.04 14.51
C ALA A 120 21.02 -21.94 13.66
N VAL A 121 21.34 -23.23 13.59
CA VAL A 121 20.53 -24.21 12.87
C VAL A 121 20.06 -25.32 13.81
N LYS A 122 18.85 -25.80 13.57
CA LYS A 122 18.21 -26.90 14.30
C LYS A 122 17.80 -27.98 13.31
N ASP A 123 18.17 -29.21 13.62
CA ASP A 123 17.74 -30.36 12.84
C ASP A 123 16.34 -30.86 13.29
N SER A 124 15.71 -31.76 12.54
CA SER A 124 14.40 -32.31 12.88
C SER A 124 14.43 -33.26 14.09
N GLY A 125 15.63 -33.75 14.45
CA GLY A 125 15.94 -34.42 15.71
C GLY A 125 15.96 -33.48 16.92
N ARG A 126 15.76 -32.17 16.71
CA ARG A 126 15.77 -31.09 17.71
C ARG A 126 17.15 -30.77 18.30
N THR A 127 18.22 -31.27 17.69
CA THR A 127 19.58 -30.86 18.01
C THR A 127 19.81 -29.46 17.46
N VAL A 128 20.40 -28.57 18.25
CA VAL A 128 20.66 -27.17 17.90
C VAL A 128 22.16 -26.91 17.91
N THR A 129 22.68 -26.22 16.90
CA THR A 129 24.09 -25.80 16.86
C THR A 129 24.34 -24.62 17.79
N THR A 130 25.61 -24.32 18.06
CA THR A 130 25.97 -22.98 18.53
C THR A 130 25.66 -21.96 17.44
N PHE A 131 25.50 -20.70 17.82
CA PHE A 131 25.46 -19.61 16.84
C PHE A 131 26.79 -19.51 16.09
N THR A 132 26.71 -19.02 14.85
CA THR A 132 27.88 -18.56 14.10
C THR A 132 28.62 -17.44 14.84
N PRO A 133 29.89 -17.15 14.48
CA PRO A 133 30.52 -15.89 14.86
C PRO A 133 29.62 -14.70 14.54
N THR A 134 29.67 -13.65 15.35
CA THR A 134 28.91 -12.42 15.11
C THR A 134 29.45 -11.70 13.88
N ARG A 135 28.56 -11.25 13.00
CA ARG A 135 28.85 -10.28 11.92
C ARG A 135 28.18 -8.97 12.22
N SER A 136 28.64 -7.89 11.59
CA SER A 136 27.95 -6.60 11.62
C SER A 136 27.66 -6.03 10.23
N PHE A 137 26.73 -5.09 10.17
CA PHE A 137 26.51 -4.23 9.02
C PHE A 137 25.84 -2.92 9.48
N THR A 138 25.88 -1.88 8.64
CA THR A 138 25.22 -0.59 8.89
C THR A 138 24.15 -0.36 7.83
N THR A 139 22.93 -0.07 8.27
CA THR A 139 21.82 0.27 7.37
C THR A 139 22.06 1.61 6.68
N GLU A 140 21.47 1.78 5.51
CA GLU A 140 21.39 3.06 4.83
C GLU A 140 20.58 4.09 5.65
N GLY A 141 20.70 5.36 5.27
CA GLY A 141 19.96 6.44 5.90
C GLY A 141 18.49 6.49 5.52
N ARG A 142 17.81 7.51 6.04
CA ARG A 142 16.45 7.86 5.59
C ARG A 142 16.53 8.42 4.18
N THR A 143 15.60 8.00 3.34
CA THR A 143 15.47 8.45 1.95
C THR A 143 14.20 9.26 1.79
N ASN A 144 14.29 10.33 0.99
CA ASN A 144 13.13 11.06 0.51
C ASN A 144 12.81 10.54 -0.88
N TRP A 145 11.57 10.15 -1.07
CA TRP A 145 11.01 9.66 -2.32
C TRP A 145 10.01 10.66 -2.86
N TYR A 146 9.82 10.70 -4.17
CA TYR A 146 8.95 11.68 -4.82
C TYR A 146 8.03 10.99 -5.82
N VAL A 147 6.77 11.42 -5.85
CA VAL A 147 5.79 11.02 -6.86
C VAL A 147 5.05 12.24 -7.37
N LYS A 148 4.91 12.34 -8.68
CA LYS A 148 4.28 13.45 -9.39
C LYS A 148 3.05 12.95 -10.19
N PRO A 149 2.25 13.84 -10.80
CA PRO A 149 1.09 13.44 -11.59
C PRO A 149 1.49 12.51 -12.73
N VAL A 150 0.65 11.54 -13.00
CA VAL A 150 0.79 10.59 -14.12
C VAL A 150 0.71 11.30 -15.48
N GLY A 151 1.50 10.82 -16.45
CA GLY A 151 1.57 11.38 -17.80
C GLY A 151 2.65 12.46 -17.97
N GLY A 152 3.50 12.63 -16.96
CA GLY A 152 4.67 13.50 -17.03
C GLY A 152 5.86 12.85 -17.75
N ASN A 153 7.00 13.51 -17.64
CA ASN A 153 8.30 12.95 -18.04
C ASN A 153 9.31 13.40 -16.99
N TYR A 154 9.56 12.56 -16.00
CA TYR A 154 10.36 12.87 -14.82
C TYR A 154 11.66 12.07 -14.84
N GLY A 155 12.47 12.21 -15.89
CA GLY A 155 13.81 11.63 -15.93
C GLY A 155 13.84 10.10 -15.93
N SER A 156 14.47 9.50 -14.92
CA SER A 156 14.53 8.03 -14.76
C SER A 156 13.28 7.42 -14.11
N GLU A 157 12.43 8.24 -13.49
CA GLU A 157 11.19 7.82 -12.82
C GLU A 157 11.40 6.74 -11.75
N GLU A 158 12.50 6.84 -10.99
CA GLU A 158 12.84 5.92 -9.92
C GLU A 158 12.50 6.46 -8.51
N GLY A 159 12.02 7.70 -8.43
CA GLY A 159 11.50 8.31 -7.20
C GLY A 159 12.56 8.92 -6.27
N THR A 160 13.85 8.76 -6.54
CA THR A 160 14.96 9.11 -5.60
C THR A 160 15.21 10.60 -5.42
N ASP A 161 14.70 11.42 -6.34
CA ASP A 161 14.70 12.88 -6.23
C ASP A 161 13.50 13.46 -6.98
N TYR A 162 13.31 14.77 -6.87
CA TYR A 162 12.15 15.46 -7.40
C TYR A 162 12.12 15.52 -8.94
N ASP A 163 13.29 15.58 -9.60
CA ASP A 163 13.41 15.57 -11.06
C ASP A 163 13.20 14.16 -11.63
N ASN A 164 13.55 13.14 -10.84
CA ASN A 164 13.41 11.72 -11.14
C ASN A 164 12.19 11.05 -10.46
N ALA A 165 11.16 11.82 -10.13
CA ALA A 165 9.98 11.35 -9.38
C ALA A 165 9.21 10.25 -10.12
N TRP A 166 8.50 9.38 -9.40
CA TRP A 166 7.59 8.41 -10.01
C TRP A 166 6.44 9.09 -10.79
N ASP A 167 6.09 8.53 -11.95
CA ASP A 167 4.98 8.99 -12.80
C ASP A 167 3.62 8.46 -12.31
N GLY A 168 3.19 8.96 -11.16
CA GLY A 168 1.91 8.63 -10.55
C GLY A 168 1.98 7.65 -9.38
N LEU A 169 0.96 7.71 -8.52
CA LEU A 169 0.90 6.98 -7.25
C LEU A 169 0.89 5.44 -7.38
N LEU A 170 0.59 4.90 -8.56
CA LEU A 170 0.59 3.46 -8.80
C LEU A 170 1.96 2.90 -9.14
N GLU A 171 2.90 3.75 -9.55
CA GLU A 171 4.28 3.36 -9.88
C GLU A 171 5.19 3.39 -8.64
N VAL A 172 4.68 3.91 -7.52
CA VAL A 172 5.39 3.95 -6.24
C VAL A 172 5.73 2.52 -5.78
N VAL A 173 7.01 2.25 -5.63
CA VAL A 173 7.51 1.00 -5.06
C VAL A 173 7.64 1.16 -3.55
N PHE A 174 7.04 0.23 -2.81
CA PHE A 174 7.21 0.15 -1.36
C PHE A 174 7.97 -1.12 -0.97
N GLY A 175 8.87 -1.00 0.03
CA GLY A 175 9.74 -2.07 0.52
C GLY A 175 11.12 -2.02 -0.12
N GLU A 176 11.80 -3.17 -0.17
CA GLU A 176 13.16 -3.30 -0.72
C GLU A 176 13.25 -2.59 -2.08
N THR A 177 14.23 -1.70 -2.23
CA THR A 177 14.42 -0.79 -3.39
C THR A 177 13.43 0.39 -3.55
N GLY A 178 12.59 0.68 -2.56
CA GLY A 178 11.62 1.77 -2.62
C GLY A 178 11.36 2.42 -1.26
N VAL A 179 10.12 2.81 -0.98
CA VAL A 179 9.75 3.47 0.29
C VAL A 179 9.73 2.46 1.45
N GLU A 180 10.54 2.68 2.48
CA GLU A 180 10.68 1.77 3.62
C GLU A 180 10.55 2.45 5.00
N SER A 181 10.78 1.69 6.09
CA SER A 181 10.77 2.21 7.46
C SER A 181 11.64 3.46 7.59
N GLY A 182 11.09 4.52 8.18
CA GLY A 182 11.81 5.76 8.43
C GLY A 182 11.92 6.71 7.22
N ASP A 183 11.55 6.26 6.01
CA ASP A 183 11.56 7.07 4.80
C ASP A 183 10.36 8.02 4.72
N THR A 184 10.48 9.01 3.83
CA THR A 184 9.40 9.94 3.48
C THR A 184 9.08 9.87 2.00
N LEU A 185 7.83 9.59 1.64
CA LEU A 185 7.30 9.77 0.29
C LEU A 185 6.61 11.13 0.20
N HIS A 186 7.18 12.04 -0.59
CA HIS A 186 6.57 13.31 -0.96
C HIS A 186 5.59 13.10 -2.11
N VAL A 187 4.32 13.35 -1.85
CA VAL A 187 3.24 13.25 -2.85
C VAL A 187 3.01 14.63 -3.46
N CYS A 188 3.59 14.85 -4.64
CA CYS A 188 3.59 16.12 -5.36
C CYS A 188 2.57 16.09 -6.49
N VAL A 189 1.41 15.52 -6.21
CA VAL A 189 0.39 15.26 -7.23
C VAL A 189 -0.56 16.45 -7.29
N THR A 190 -0.78 16.92 -8.51
CA THR A 190 -1.84 17.82 -8.98
C THR A 190 -2.59 17.13 -10.13
N ASN A 191 -3.81 17.55 -10.43
CA ASN A 191 -4.73 16.79 -11.28
C ASN A 191 -4.43 16.98 -12.80
N ASP A 192 -3.52 16.19 -13.37
CA ASP A 192 -3.13 16.34 -14.80
C ASP A 192 -3.99 15.49 -15.76
N GLY A 193 -5.20 15.11 -15.34
CA GLY A 193 -6.24 14.61 -16.27
C GLY A 193 -6.25 13.10 -16.52
N TYR A 194 -5.33 12.34 -15.93
CA TYR A 194 -5.40 10.88 -15.86
C TYR A 194 -5.56 10.46 -14.38
N ILE A 195 -6.76 10.04 -13.99
CA ILE A 195 -6.98 9.41 -12.69
C ILE A 195 -7.34 7.95 -12.92
N ALA A 196 -6.52 7.06 -12.35
CA ALA A 196 -6.70 5.63 -12.48
C ALA A 196 -8.06 5.19 -11.96
N SER A 197 -8.79 4.43 -12.78
CA SER A 197 -10.00 3.74 -12.36
C SER A 197 -9.65 2.73 -11.26
N GLN A 198 -10.02 3.01 -10.00
CA GLN A 198 -9.89 2.12 -8.83
C GLN A 198 -8.46 1.65 -8.51
N GLY A 199 -7.50 2.57 -8.56
CA GLY A 199 -6.14 2.31 -8.07
C GLY A 199 -6.13 2.09 -6.55
N GLY A 200 -5.95 0.86 -6.11
CA GLY A 200 -5.63 0.56 -4.73
C GLY A 200 -4.16 0.85 -4.50
N ILE A 201 -3.83 1.98 -3.86
CA ILE A 201 -2.43 2.25 -3.48
C ILE A 201 -2.12 1.32 -2.31
N LEU A 202 -1.39 0.25 -2.60
CA LEU A 202 -0.95 -0.73 -1.62
C LEU A 202 0.26 -0.16 -0.89
N VAL A 203 0.00 0.50 0.23
CA VAL A 203 1.07 0.94 1.13
C VAL A 203 1.52 -0.29 1.89
N LEU A 204 2.33 -1.16 1.25
CA LEU A 204 2.91 -2.41 1.79
C LEU A 204 1.93 -3.52 2.19
N ASN A 205 2.45 -4.75 2.28
CA ASN A 205 1.73 -5.91 2.81
C ASN A 205 2.55 -6.53 3.97
N GLY A 206 2.01 -6.47 5.19
CA GLY A 206 2.49 -7.22 6.34
C GLY A 206 2.85 -6.38 7.57
N ARG A 207 2.89 -7.03 8.74
CA ARG A 207 3.35 -6.44 10.01
C ARG A 207 4.84 -6.10 9.99
N GLN A 208 5.20 -4.99 9.36
CA GLN A 208 6.58 -4.74 8.95
C GLN A 208 7.37 -3.76 9.85
N TYR A 209 6.79 -3.11 10.86
CA TYR A 209 7.53 -2.07 11.62
C TYR A 209 7.40 -2.22 13.13
N SER A 210 8.53 -2.02 13.83
CA SER A 210 8.67 -2.36 15.26
C SER A 210 8.51 -1.19 16.22
N ASP A 211 8.60 0.06 15.76
CA ASP A 211 8.53 1.21 16.67
C ASP A 211 7.92 2.47 16.03
N SER A 212 7.51 3.39 16.90
CA SER A 212 6.88 4.65 16.52
C SER A 212 7.84 5.71 15.98
N THR A 213 9.15 5.50 16.07
CA THR A 213 10.20 6.46 15.68
C THR A 213 10.60 6.31 14.22
N GLU A 214 10.37 5.14 13.63
CA GLU A 214 10.75 4.79 12.26
C GLU A 214 9.54 4.60 11.33
N ARG A 215 8.57 5.51 11.45
CA ARG A 215 7.36 5.53 10.61
C ARG A 215 7.69 5.79 9.14
N ILE A 216 6.98 5.14 8.23
CA ILE A 216 6.85 5.65 6.85
C ILE A 216 6.03 6.92 6.91
N THR A 217 6.53 8.00 6.31
CA THR A 217 5.79 9.26 6.20
C THR A 217 5.37 9.48 4.76
N ILE A 218 4.08 9.62 4.50
CA ILE A 218 3.52 10.05 3.22
C ILE A 218 3.14 11.53 3.40
N ASP A 219 3.97 12.43 2.89
CA ASP A 219 3.91 13.87 3.13
C ASP A 219 3.44 14.63 1.88
N GLY A 220 2.52 15.57 2.05
CA GLY A 220 2.07 16.48 1.00
C GLY A 220 2.90 17.76 0.86
N ASN A 221 3.92 17.96 1.70
CA ASN A 221 4.87 19.06 1.53
C ASN A 221 5.91 18.71 0.46
N CYS A 222 5.74 19.24 -0.75
CA CYS A 222 6.69 19.02 -1.83
C CYS A 222 7.74 20.13 -1.96
N PRO A 223 8.88 19.82 -2.59
CA PRO A 223 9.80 20.83 -3.09
C PRO A 223 9.06 21.85 -3.96
N GLU A 224 9.63 23.05 -4.08
CA GLU A 224 9.11 24.14 -4.92
C GLU A 224 7.72 24.69 -4.50
N GLY A 225 7.17 24.20 -3.39
CA GLY A 225 5.90 24.68 -2.84
C GLY A 225 4.66 24.07 -3.51
N GLU A 226 4.83 22.99 -4.29
CA GLU A 226 3.70 22.25 -4.83
C GLU A 226 2.85 21.62 -3.72
N PRO A 227 1.52 21.72 -3.79
CA PRO A 227 0.65 21.16 -2.78
C PRO A 227 0.45 19.66 -3.03
N GLY A 228 0.50 18.84 -1.97
CA GLY A 228 0.15 17.42 -2.06
C GLY A 228 -1.36 17.18 -2.07
N ILE A 229 -1.97 17.29 -3.25
CA ILE A 229 -3.42 17.13 -3.45
C ILE A 229 -3.69 15.84 -4.22
N VAL A 230 -4.32 14.88 -3.57
CA VAL A 230 -4.74 13.63 -4.21
C VAL A 230 -6.23 13.68 -4.45
N TRP A 231 -6.61 13.81 -5.73
CA TRP A 231 -7.97 13.63 -6.18
C TRP A 231 -8.27 12.15 -6.37
N GLY A 232 -9.26 11.64 -5.64
CA GLY A 232 -9.81 10.30 -5.77
C GLY A 232 -11.02 10.22 -6.70
N ALA A 233 -11.31 11.28 -7.45
CA ALA A 233 -12.41 11.32 -8.41
C ALA A 233 -11.98 10.78 -9.77
N TYR A 234 -12.87 10.06 -10.45
CA TYR A 234 -12.65 9.61 -11.82
C TYR A 234 -13.20 10.60 -12.83
N ARG A 235 -12.40 10.92 -13.85
CA ARG A 235 -12.85 11.74 -14.99
C ARG A 235 -13.74 10.90 -15.89
N MET A 236 -14.94 11.39 -16.19
CA MET A 236 -15.88 10.65 -17.05
C MET A 236 -15.50 10.83 -18.53
N TYR A 237 -14.94 9.79 -19.14
CA TYR A 237 -14.48 9.77 -20.55
C TYR A 237 -14.59 8.40 -21.24
N ASP A 238 -15.27 7.43 -20.63
CA ASP A 238 -15.38 6.05 -21.14
C ASP A 238 -16.06 5.98 -22.52
N GLU A 239 -16.93 6.94 -22.83
CA GLU A 239 -17.50 7.15 -24.16
C GLU A 239 -17.70 8.65 -24.46
N PRO A 240 -17.96 9.03 -25.72
CA PRO A 240 -18.28 10.41 -26.07
C PRO A 240 -19.59 10.88 -25.44
N TRP A 241 -19.61 12.11 -24.94
CA TRP A 241 -20.82 12.76 -24.46
C TRP A 241 -21.83 12.96 -25.59
N VAL A 242 -23.11 12.68 -25.32
CA VAL A 242 -24.22 12.86 -26.27
C VAL A 242 -24.99 14.12 -25.93
N TYR A 243 -25.17 15.02 -26.89
CA TYR A 243 -25.99 16.21 -26.69
C TYR A 243 -27.48 15.87 -26.77
N GLU A 244 -28.21 16.05 -25.67
CA GLU A 244 -29.62 15.72 -25.53
C GLU A 244 -30.55 16.90 -25.86
N GLY A 245 -29.98 18.09 -26.10
CA GLY A 245 -30.72 19.33 -26.25
C GLY A 245 -30.72 20.17 -24.97
N ASN A 246 -31.11 21.45 -25.09
CA ASN A 246 -31.22 22.39 -23.97
C ASN A 246 -29.97 22.46 -23.06
N ASN A 247 -28.78 22.37 -23.67
CA ASN A 247 -27.48 22.36 -22.96
C ASN A 247 -27.27 21.19 -21.98
N VAL A 248 -28.08 20.14 -22.11
CA VAL A 248 -27.90 18.88 -21.39
C VAL A 248 -27.15 17.90 -22.27
N TYR A 249 -26.22 17.20 -21.63
CA TYR A 249 -25.44 16.14 -22.23
C TYR A 249 -25.59 14.87 -21.40
N SER A 250 -25.49 13.72 -22.03
CA SER A 250 -25.54 12.43 -21.36
C SER A 250 -24.29 11.58 -21.65
N ILE A 251 -24.04 10.65 -20.74
CA ILE A 251 -23.06 9.57 -20.87
C ILE A 251 -23.57 8.37 -20.07
N HIS A 252 -23.25 7.14 -20.49
CA HIS A 252 -23.49 5.98 -19.64
C HIS A 252 -22.45 5.93 -18.51
N LEU A 253 -22.86 5.46 -17.34
CA LEU A 253 -21.91 5.16 -16.28
C LEU A 253 -21.12 3.88 -16.62
N ASP A 254 -19.79 3.90 -16.51
CA ASP A 254 -18.96 2.68 -16.68
C ASP A 254 -19.05 1.72 -15.47
N GLY A 255 -19.52 2.18 -14.32
CA GLY A 255 -19.59 1.39 -13.08
C GLY A 255 -20.83 1.66 -12.24
N CYS A 256 -20.96 0.93 -11.13
CA CYS A 256 -21.95 1.28 -10.11
C CYS A 256 -21.40 2.33 -9.15
N SER A 257 -22.27 3.22 -8.65
CA SER A 257 -22.07 4.29 -7.67
C SER A 257 -23.13 4.30 -6.56
N HIS A 258 -22.79 4.87 -5.40
CA HIS A 258 -23.71 5.36 -4.38
C HIS A 258 -23.96 6.83 -4.70
N PRO A 259 -25.05 7.42 -4.16
CA PRO A 259 -25.35 8.81 -4.44
C PRO A 259 -24.24 9.66 -3.85
N GLY A 260 -23.33 10.04 -4.74
CA GLY A 260 -22.09 10.73 -4.42
C GLY A 260 -22.04 12.10 -5.07
N ASN A 261 -21.00 12.83 -4.68
CA ASN A 261 -20.70 14.14 -5.22
C ASN A 261 -20.19 14.01 -6.66
N MET A 262 -20.68 14.89 -7.52
CA MET A 262 -20.23 15.03 -8.90
C MET A 262 -19.60 16.40 -9.06
N PHE A 263 -18.50 16.47 -9.80
CA PHE A 263 -17.71 17.69 -9.91
C PHE A 263 -17.55 18.07 -11.37
N GLN A 264 -17.40 19.37 -11.59
CA GLN A 264 -16.99 19.96 -12.84
C GLN A 264 -15.66 20.70 -12.61
N ASP A 265 -14.76 20.68 -13.61
CA ASP A 265 -13.53 21.47 -13.67
C ASP A 265 -12.59 21.29 -12.46
N VAL A 266 -12.43 20.03 -12.02
CA VAL A 266 -11.52 19.69 -10.92
C VAL A 266 -10.08 20.06 -11.26
N GLY A 267 -9.45 20.86 -10.40
CA GLY A 267 -8.09 21.36 -10.57
C GLY A 267 -8.00 22.64 -11.42
N ILE A 268 -9.10 23.35 -11.64
CA ILE A 268 -9.15 24.56 -12.49
C ILE A 268 -9.92 25.69 -11.78
N PRO A 269 -9.37 26.92 -11.68
CA PRO A 269 -8.06 27.35 -12.16
C PRO A 269 -6.87 26.95 -11.27
N THR A 270 -7.09 26.57 -10.00
CA THR A 270 -6.03 26.06 -9.11
C THR A 270 -6.16 24.55 -8.88
N ASN A 271 -5.08 23.93 -8.43
CA ASN A 271 -5.02 22.48 -8.19
C ASN A 271 -6.04 21.95 -7.16
N ASP A 272 -6.59 22.81 -6.30
CA ASP A 272 -7.64 22.52 -5.32
C ASP A 272 -9.03 23.09 -5.66
N ASP A 273 -9.19 23.76 -6.80
CA ASP A 273 -10.48 24.28 -7.23
C ASP A 273 -11.35 23.19 -7.86
N TYR A 274 -12.66 23.33 -7.69
CA TYR A 274 -13.68 22.45 -8.28
C TYR A 274 -15.05 23.12 -8.22
N ILE A 275 -15.96 22.67 -9.09
CA ILE A 275 -17.38 23.03 -9.04
C ILE A 275 -18.16 21.80 -8.61
N LEU A 276 -18.80 21.87 -7.44
CA LEU A 276 -19.73 20.82 -7.01
C LEU A 276 -21.05 20.94 -7.77
N LEU A 277 -21.43 19.90 -8.50
CA LEU A 277 -22.68 19.85 -9.25
C LEU A 277 -23.86 19.53 -8.32
N THR A 278 -24.99 20.16 -8.59
CA THR A 278 -26.21 19.98 -7.79
C THR A 278 -27.04 18.79 -8.32
N PRO A 279 -27.34 17.76 -7.51
CA PRO A 279 -28.24 16.70 -7.94
C PRO A 279 -29.66 17.23 -8.14
N VAL A 280 -30.29 16.86 -9.25
CA VAL A 280 -31.71 17.14 -9.52
C VAL A 280 -32.48 15.85 -9.80
N SER A 281 -33.81 15.92 -9.74
CA SER A 281 -34.68 14.73 -9.73
C SER A 281 -35.21 14.30 -11.09
N SER A 282 -34.88 14.99 -12.18
CA SER A 282 -35.32 14.65 -13.54
C SER A 282 -34.50 15.40 -14.59
N ILE A 283 -34.52 14.89 -15.83
CA ILE A 283 -33.89 15.57 -16.98
C ILE A 283 -34.42 16.99 -17.17
N THR A 284 -35.73 17.22 -17.06
CA THR A 284 -36.33 18.57 -17.19
C THR A 284 -35.81 19.55 -16.15
N LYS A 285 -35.52 19.08 -14.92
CA LYS A 285 -34.89 19.94 -13.92
C LYS A 285 -33.42 20.19 -14.23
N CYS A 286 -32.74 19.23 -14.85
CA CYS A 286 -31.35 19.37 -15.28
C CYS A 286 -31.22 20.43 -16.38
N GLU A 287 -32.10 20.37 -17.39
CA GLU A 287 -32.22 21.40 -18.43
C GLU A 287 -32.43 22.80 -17.85
N ALA A 288 -33.26 22.92 -16.80
CA ALA A 288 -33.58 24.21 -16.17
C ALA A 288 -32.50 24.75 -15.23
N THR A 289 -31.48 23.95 -14.87
CA THR A 289 -30.55 24.28 -13.78
C THR A 289 -29.10 24.08 -14.22
N PRO A 290 -28.41 25.12 -14.74
CA PRO A 290 -26.96 25.04 -14.98
C PRO A 290 -26.19 24.64 -13.71
N GLY A 291 -25.14 23.85 -13.86
CA GLY A 291 -24.38 23.29 -12.74
C GLY A 291 -25.08 22.15 -12.01
N SER A 292 -25.91 21.38 -12.72
CA SER A 292 -26.66 20.27 -12.13
C SER A 292 -26.43 18.96 -12.87
N TYR A 293 -26.80 17.86 -12.21
CA TYR A 293 -26.81 16.53 -12.81
C TYR A 293 -28.04 15.73 -12.44
N TYR A 294 -28.44 14.81 -13.32
CA TYR A 294 -29.50 13.84 -13.10
C TYR A 294 -28.99 12.43 -13.42
N LEU A 295 -29.42 11.46 -12.62
CA LEU A 295 -29.09 10.04 -12.80
C LEU A 295 -30.39 9.28 -13.04
N GLU A 296 -30.48 8.58 -14.17
CA GLU A 296 -31.61 7.72 -14.48
C GLU A 296 -31.64 6.47 -13.58
N GLU A 297 -32.84 6.07 -13.14
CA GLU A 297 -33.16 5.04 -12.12
C GLU A 297 -31.99 4.13 -11.70
N GLY A 298 -31.27 4.57 -10.67
CA GLY A 298 -30.14 3.84 -10.10
C GLY A 298 -28.80 4.44 -10.49
N GLN A 299 -27.73 3.87 -9.96
CA GLN A 299 -26.38 4.35 -10.17
C GLN A 299 -25.54 3.14 -10.47
N CYS A 300 -25.87 2.49 -11.57
CA CYS A 300 -25.25 1.26 -12.00
C CYS A 300 -24.69 1.45 -13.40
N ARG A 301 -23.76 0.57 -13.75
CA ARG A 301 -23.18 0.53 -15.08
C ARG A 301 -24.28 0.49 -16.13
N GLY A 302 -24.18 1.34 -17.14
CA GLY A 302 -25.15 1.42 -18.24
C GLY A 302 -26.38 2.27 -17.96
N ASN A 303 -26.52 2.88 -16.78
CA ASN A 303 -27.53 3.93 -16.57
C ASN A 303 -27.02 5.25 -17.18
N LEU A 304 -27.95 6.07 -17.67
CA LEU A 304 -27.62 7.41 -18.18
C LEU A 304 -27.39 8.39 -17.03
N PHE A 305 -26.27 9.09 -17.12
CA PHE A 305 -25.93 10.28 -16.36
C PHE A 305 -26.11 11.50 -17.26
N TYR A 306 -26.93 12.45 -16.82
CA TYR A 306 -27.17 13.70 -17.51
C TYR A 306 -26.51 14.85 -16.74
N VAL A 307 -25.92 15.78 -17.46
CA VAL A 307 -25.30 16.97 -16.88
C VAL A 307 -25.68 18.22 -17.66
N HIS A 308 -25.90 19.29 -16.92
CA HIS A 308 -25.92 20.65 -17.43
C HIS A 308 -24.76 21.39 -16.77
N THR A 309 -23.69 21.63 -17.54
CA THR A 309 -22.52 22.37 -17.05
C THR A 309 -22.91 23.79 -16.63
N THR A 310 -22.14 24.38 -15.71
CA THR A 310 -22.43 25.74 -15.18
C THR A 310 -22.44 26.83 -16.25
N ASP A 311 -21.71 26.63 -17.35
CA ASP A 311 -21.58 27.54 -18.48
C ASP A 311 -22.32 27.05 -19.74
N SER A 312 -23.12 25.99 -19.62
CA SER A 312 -23.88 25.37 -20.71
C SER A 312 -23.05 24.85 -21.89
N SER A 313 -21.73 24.69 -21.73
CA SER A 313 -20.85 24.17 -22.78
C SER A 313 -20.61 22.66 -22.65
N ASP A 314 -19.88 22.11 -23.62
CA ASP A 314 -19.56 20.68 -23.73
C ASP A 314 -18.84 20.16 -22.46
N PRO A 315 -19.35 19.09 -21.81
CA PRO A 315 -18.75 18.50 -20.60
C PRO A 315 -17.50 17.65 -20.86
N THR A 316 -17.09 17.45 -22.12
CA THR A 316 -15.98 16.57 -22.48
C THR A 316 -14.72 16.92 -21.70
N GLY A 317 -14.31 15.97 -20.86
CA GLY A 317 -13.13 16.10 -20.03
C GLY A 317 -13.27 17.04 -18.83
N ARG A 318 -14.48 17.47 -18.48
CA ARG A 318 -14.74 18.41 -17.38
C ARG A 318 -15.41 17.76 -16.18
N ILE A 319 -16.08 16.63 -16.35
CA ILE A 319 -16.92 16.00 -15.31
C ILE A 319 -16.19 14.87 -14.60
N TRP A 320 -16.33 14.85 -13.27
CA TRP A 320 -15.65 13.90 -12.38
C TRP A 320 -16.60 13.30 -11.35
N ALA A 321 -16.40 12.04 -10.98
CA ALA A 321 -17.22 11.27 -10.04
C ALA A 321 -16.37 10.62 -8.92
N ASN A 322 -16.81 10.72 -7.65
CA ASN A 322 -16.02 10.33 -6.47
C ASN A 322 -15.83 8.82 -6.19
N ARG A 323 -16.26 7.88 -7.06
CA ARG A 323 -16.18 6.44 -6.75
C ARG A 323 -15.02 5.69 -7.37
N TRP A 324 -14.56 6.12 -8.53
CA TRP A 324 -13.67 5.30 -9.34
C TRP A 324 -12.24 5.82 -9.37
N GLY A 325 -11.82 6.78 -8.53
CA GLY A 325 -10.40 7.12 -8.43
C GLY A 325 -9.67 6.32 -7.35
N TYR A 326 -8.73 6.97 -6.66
CA TYR A 326 -7.85 6.34 -5.68
C TYR A 326 -8.54 5.96 -4.38
N ASN A 327 -8.15 4.78 -3.86
CA ASN A 327 -8.39 4.41 -2.47
C ASN A 327 -7.04 4.01 -1.86
N PHE A 328 -6.66 4.62 -0.73
CA PHE A 328 -5.47 4.20 -0.01
C PHE A 328 -5.78 2.94 0.78
N ARG A 329 -5.09 1.85 0.43
CA ARG A 329 -5.28 0.53 1.03
C ARG A 329 -4.09 0.24 1.94
N ILE A 330 -4.34 0.37 3.24
CA ILE A 330 -3.35 0.11 4.30
C ILE A 330 -3.55 -1.28 4.87
N PHE A 331 -3.27 -2.34 4.12
CA PHE A 331 -3.60 -3.73 4.50
C PHE A 331 -2.55 -4.40 5.41
N ASP A 332 -2.90 -4.73 6.66
CA ASP A 332 -1.99 -5.36 7.62
C ASP A 332 -0.73 -4.52 7.91
N ASN A 333 -0.88 -3.19 7.93
CA ASN A 333 0.25 -2.28 8.05
C ASN A 333 0.35 -1.62 9.41
N ARG A 334 1.55 -1.14 9.74
CA ARG A 334 1.80 -0.43 11.00
C ARG A 334 2.66 0.80 10.80
N TYR A 335 2.51 1.77 11.71
CA TYR A 335 3.42 2.92 11.80
C TYR A 335 3.54 3.72 10.49
N ILE A 336 2.43 3.97 9.81
CA ILE A 336 2.36 4.89 8.67
C ILE A 336 1.84 6.24 9.17
N THR A 337 2.41 7.33 8.67
CA THR A 337 1.93 8.69 8.89
C THR A 337 1.58 9.33 7.56
N PHE A 338 0.33 9.74 7.40
CA PHE A 338 -0.10 10.66 6.36
C PHE A 338 0.01 12.08 6.92
N LYS A 339 0.69 12.97 6.22
CA LYS A 339 1.00 14.30 6.73
C LYS A 339 0.80 15.39 5.68
N ASN A 340 0.14 16.49 6.05
CA ASN A 340 -0.03 17.67 5.18
C ASN A 340 -0.65 17.38 3.79
N LEU A 341 -1.46 16.32 3.68
CA LEU A 341 -2.12 15.91 2.43
C LEU A 341 -3.53 16.48 2.35
N LYS A 342 -3.95 16.84 1.13
CA LYS A 342 -5.37 17.03 0.80
C LYS A 342 -5.87 15.83 0.01
N LEU A 343 -6.75 15.00 0.60
CA LEU A 343 -7.39 13.87 -0.04
C LEU A 343 -8.82 14.25 -0.41
N MET A 344 -9.08 14.40 -1.71
CA MET A 344 -10.32 14.99 -2.22
C MET A 344 -11.14 13.95 -2.99
N ALA A 345 -12.45 13.92 -2.77
CA ALA A 345 -13.41 13.17 -3.58
C ALA A 345 -13.10 11.68 -3.74
N THR A 346 -12.66 11.03 -2.67
CA THR A 346 -12.33 9.60 -2.64
C THR A 346 -13.57 8.72 -2.49
N GLY A 347 -13.57 7.51 -3.04
CA GLY A 347 -14.69 6.56 -2.87
C GLY A 347 -14.80 6.08 -1.42
N SER A 348 -13.79 5.33 -1.00
CA SER A 348 -13.48 5.03 0.40
C SER A 348 -12.06 5.53 0.68
N GLY A 349 -11.92 6.77 1.16
CA GLY A 349 -10.64 7.50 1.23
C GLY A 349 -9.50 6.63 1.69
N ILE A 350 -9.65 6.08 2.88
CA ILE A 350 -8.72 5.11 3.43
C ILE A 350 -9.51 3.92 3.89
N ARG A 351 -9.28 2.78 3.24
CA ARG A 351 -10.02 1.56 3.49
C ARG A 351 -9.06 0.43 3.79
N SER A 352 -9.31 -0.26 4.89
CA SER A 352 -8.67 -1.54 5.13
C SER A 352 -9.60 -2.55 5.78
N SER A 353 -9.79 -3.67 5.09
CA SER A 353 -10.43 -4.86 5.63
C SER A 353 -9.47 -5.73 6.45
N TYR A 354 -8.19 -5.37 6.51
CA TYR A 354 -7.15 -6.11 7.22
C TYR A 354 -6.64 -5.31 8.43
N PRO A 355 -6.38 -5.94 9.59
CA PRO A 355 -6.00 -5.23 10.80
C PRO A 355 -4.75 -4.36 10.62
N SER A 356 -4.87 -3.05 10.77
CA SER A 356 -3.72 -2.13 10.74
C SER A 356 -3.60 -1.37 12.05
N GLU A 357 -2.40 -0.92 12.39
CA GLU A 357 -2.14 -0.39 13.72
C GLU A 357 -1.21 0.82 13.70
N TYR A 358 -1.35 1.74 14.67
CA TYR A 358 -0.45 2.90 14.80
C TYR A 358 -0.42 3.82 13.56
N ILE A 359 -1.53 3.89 12.83
CA ILE A 359 -1.66 4.76 11.66
C ILE A 359 -2.01 6.18 12.13
N ARG A 360 -1.32 7.17 11.57
CA ARG A 360 -1.49 8.58 11.92
C ARG A 360 -1.87 9.41 10.70
N TRP A 361 -2.81 10.32 10.89
CA TRP A 361 -3.09 11.46 10.03
C TRP A 361 -2.74 12.73 10.78
N GLU A 362 -1.95 13.60 10.17
CA GLU A 362 -1.48 14.82 10.79
C GLU A 362 -1.57 15.99 9.81
N ASN A 363 -2.33 17.03 10.15
CA ASN A 363 -2.53 18.21 9.31
C ASN A 363 -3.10 17.90 7.91
N CYS A 364 -3.92 16.85 7.80
CA CYS A 364 -4.54 16.47 6.53
C CYS A 364 -5.92 17.11 6.35
N GLU A 365 -6.32 17.36 5.10
CA GLU A 365 -7.70 17.66 4.72
C GLU A 365 -8.27 16.46 3.97
N LEU A 366 -9.36 15.87 4.45
CA LEU A 366 -10.05 14.76 3.78
C LEU A 366 -11.48 15.22 3.49
N LYS A 367 -11.82 15.32 2.20
CA LYS A 367 -13.07 15.96 1.77
C LYS A 367 -13.80 15.13 0.72
N HIS A 368 -15.12 15.24 0.69
CA HIS A 368 -15.97 14.70 -0.37
C HIS A 368 -16.00 13.17 -0.53
N GLY A 369 -15.84 12.43 0.57
CA GLY A 369 -15.91 10.97 0.58
C GLY A 369 -17.28 10.42 0.14
N GLU A 370 -17.31 9.52 -0.84
CA GLU A 370 -18.56 8.88 -1.29
C GLU A 370 -19.16 7.98 -0.22
N HIS A 371 -18.34 7.13 0.39
CA HIS A 371 -18.78 6.22 1.44
C HIS A 371 -18.22 6.65 2.79
N GLY A 372 -16.91 6.57 2.96
CA GLY A 372 -16.22 7.00 4.16
C GLY A 372 -14.88 7.62 3.85
N LEU A 373 -14.48 8.67 4.59
CA LEU A 373 -13.12 9.22 4.46
C LEU A 373 -12.11 8.26 5.10
N ILE A 374 -12.46 7.67 6.24
CA ILE A 374 -11.64 6.71 6.98
C ILE A 374 -12.51 5.53 7.40
N ASP A 375 -12.24 4.34 6.85
CA ASP A 375 -12.99 3.11 7.07
C ASP A 375 -12.12 2.08 7.83
N PHE A 376 -12.50 1.75 9.07
CA PHE A 376 -11.84 0.71 9.88
C PHE A 376 -12.76 -0.45 10.20
N TRP A 377 -12.23 -1.65 9.99
CA TRP A 377 -12.88 -2.93 10.24
C TRP A 377 -12.31 -3.60 11.50
N ASP A 378 -12.63 -4.87 11.73
CA ASP A 378 -12.06 -5.62 12.86
C ASP A 378 -10.52 -5.64 12.83
N GLY A 379 -9.94 -5.50 14.02
CA GLY A 379 -8.51 -5.59 14.32
C GLY A 379 -7.72 -4.30 14.23
N HIS A 380 -8.31 -3.23 13.74
CA HIS A 380 -7.66 -1.91 13.67
C HIS A 380 -7.44 -1.29 15.05
N HIS A 381 -6.24 -0.80 15.36
CA HIS A 381 -6.04 -0.10 16.64
C HIS A 381 -4.89 0.89 16.73
N ASN A 382 -4.98 1.81 17.71
CA ASN A 382 -4.05 2.93 17.89
C ASN A 382 -4.03 3.86 16.66
N MET A 383 -5.21 4.28 16.21
CA MET A 383 -5.34 5.21 15.08
C MET A 383 -5.33 6.64 15.61
N GLU A 384 -4.59 7.55 14.99
CA GLU A 384 -4.44 8.92 15.44
C GLU A 384 -4.81 9.89 14.32
N ILE A 385 -5.78 10.78 14.56
CA ILE A 385 -6.20 11.81 13.62
C ILE A 385 -5.96 13.16 14.31
N ILE A 386 -4.92 13.87 13.87
CA ILE A 386 -4.36 15.02 14.58
C ILE A 386 -4.42 16.25 13.67
N ASN A 387 -5.07 17.31 14.11
CA ASN A 387 -5.20 18.58 13.39
C ASN A 387 -5.68 18.40 11.94
N CYS A 388 -6.57 17.42 11.72
CA CYS A 388 -7.12 17.15 10.39
C CYS A 388 -8.50 17.79 10.22
N GLU A 389 -8.85 18.13 8.99
CA GLU A 389 -10.20 18.49 8.58
C GLU A 389 -10.86 17.30 7.89
N LEU A 390 -12.02 16.86 8.37
CA LEU A 390 -12.85 15.83 7.73
C LEU A 390 -14.19 16.48 7.33
N ALA A 391 -14.48 16.57 6.02
CA ALA A 391 -15.71 17.24 5.57
C ALA A 391 -16.42 16.60 4.37
N TRP A 392 -17.74 16.87 4.29
CA TRP A 392 -18.60 16.58 3.13
C TRP A 392 -18.61 15.13 2.65
N ALA A 393 -18.70 14.18 3.57
CA ALA A 393 -18.74 12.76 3.25
C ALA A 393 -19.97 12.06 3.81
N SER A 394 -20.39 10.97 3.17
CA SER A 394 -21.46 10.12 3.72
C SER A 394 -21.07 9.54 5.09
N ASN A 395 -19.80 9.24 5.31
CA ASN A 395 -19.25 8.97 6.63
C ASN A 395 -17.88 9.66 6.73
N GLY A 396 -17.58 10.32 7.84
CA GLY A 396 -16.21 10.79 8.04
C GLY A 396 -15.33 9.64 8.51
N ILE A 397 -15.70 9.08 9.65
CA ILE A 397 -15.06 7.90 10.23
C ILE A 397 -16.10 6.80 10.31
N TYR A 398 -15.85 5.69 9.63
CA TYR A 398 -16.73 4.54 9.56
C TYR A 398 -16.09 3.34 10.26
N LEU A 399 -16.69 2.91 11.36
CA LEU A 399 -16.16 1.83 12.21
C LEU A 399 -17.11 0.64 12.14
N ILE A 400 -16.62 -0.46 11.59
CA ILE A 400 -17.38 -1.70 11.43
C ILE A 400 -16.77 -2.77 12.31
N SER A 401 -17.61 -3.46 13.07
CA SER A 401 -17.23 -4.71 13.72
C SER A 401 -18.20 -5.84 13.40
N SER A 402 -17.63 -7.01 13.19
CA SER A 402 -18.35 -8.28 13.03
C SER A 402 -17.84 -9.37 13.97
N THR A 403 -16.87 -9.03 14.84
CA THR A 403 -16.22 -9.97 15.77
C THR A 403 -16.01 -9.31 17.13
N ASN A 404 -15.37 -10.01 18.07
CA ASN A 404 -14.95 -9.44 19.35
C ASN A 404 -13.67 -8.59 19.25
N ASN A 405 -13.13 -8.39 18.04
CA ASN A 405 -11.90 -7.65 17.79
C ASN A 405 -12.19 -6.29 17.14
N SER A 406 -13.22 -5.57 17.61
CA SER A 406 -13.63 -4.28 17.07
C SER A 406 -12.48 -3.26 17.00
N PRO A 407 -12.53 -2.28 16.06
CA PRO A 407 -11.61 -1.15 16.06
C PRO A 407 -11.52 -0.50 17.45
N ARG A 408 -10.29 -0.21 17.94
CA ARG A 408 -10.10 0.36 19.29
C ARG A 408 -8.95 1.36 19.37
N ARG A 409 -9.00 2.24 20.38
CA ARG A 409 -8.00 3.29 20.60
C ARG A 409 -7.84 4.21 19.38
N ILE A 410 -8.94 4.82 18.98
CA ILE A 410 -8.96 5.83 17.93
C ILE A 410 -8.93 7.18 18.65
N ILE A 411 -7.91 7.98 18.36
CA ILE A 411 -7.64 9.25 19.01
C ILE A 411 -7.84 10.36 17.99
N PHE A 412 -8.70 11.32 18.32
CA PHE A 412 -8.92 12.53 17.53
C PHE A 412 -8.44 13.73 18.34
N VAL A 413 -7.46 14.48 17.83
CA VAL A 413 -6.84 15.60 18.54
C VAL A 413 -6.88 16.84 17.67
N ARG A 414 -7.58 17.89 18.12
CA ARG A 414 -7.58 19.23 17.49
C ARG A 414 -8.03 19.26 16.00
N GLY A 415 -8.83 18.30 15.55
CA GLY A 415 -9.37 18.33 14.20
C GLY A 415 -10.72 19.06 14.08
N VAL A 416 -11.12 19.30 12.86
CA VAL A 416 -12.41 19.90 12.48
C VAL A 416 -13.22 18.83 11.74
N VAL A 417 -14.49 18.69 12.13
CA VAL A 417 -15.42 17.72 11.53
C VAL A 417 -16.66 18.48 11.11
N LEU A 418 -16.95 18.53 9.80
CA LEU A 418 -18.01 19.35 9.22
C LEU A 418 -18.85 18.54 8.23
N ASP A 419 -20.16 18.75 8.24
CA ASP A 419 -21.08 18.22 7.21
C ASP A 419 -20.89 16.72 6.91
N LEU A 420 -20.75 15.94 7.97
CA LEU A 420 -20.78 14.49 7.89
C LEU A 420 -22.19 13.99 8.19
N TYR A 421 -22.68 13.02 7.41
CA TYR A 421 -23.97 12.41 7.71
C TYR A 421 -23.92 11.65 9.05
N PHE A 422 -22.86 10.87 9.33
CA PHE A 422 -22.72 10.12 10.58
C PHE A 422 -21.25 9.86 10.99
N ILE A 423 -21.01 9.71 12.30
CA ILE A 423 -19.95 8.84 12.85
C ILE A 423 -20.68 7.56 13.28
N LEU A 424 -20.64 6.52 12.46
CA LEU A 424 -21.35 5.28 12.77
C LEU A 424 -20.43 4.30 13.52
N LEU A 425 -20.89 3.89 14.71
CA LEU A 425 -20.44 2.69 15.39
C LEU A 425 -21.45 1.60 15.08
N GLN A 426 -21.15 0.69 14.15
CA GLN A 426 -22.03 -0.43 13.84
C GLN A 426 -21.47 -1.72 14.45
N ASP A 427 -22.11 -2.18 15.53
CA ASP A 427 -21.96 -3.56 16.01
C ASP A 427 -22.98 -4.43 15.26
N ARG A 428 -22.51 -5.39 14.46
CA ARG A 428 -23.41 -6.30 13.73
C ARG A 428 -23.83 -7.52 14.54
N ASN A 429 -23.34 -7.67 15.78
CA ASN A 429 -23.59 -8.82 16.63
C ASN A 429 -24.54 -8.55 17.81
N SER A 430 -25.14 -7.35 17.89
CA SER A 430 -26.11 -6.98 18.92
C SER A 430 -27.56 -7.04 18.44
#